data_AF-A0A496Q8F8-F1
#
_entry.id   AF-A0A496Q8F8-F1
#
_cell.length_a   1.000
_cell.length_b   1.000
_cell.length_c   1.000
_cell.angle_alpha   90.00
_cell.angle_beta   90.00
_cell.angle_gamma   90.00
#
_symmetry.space_group_name_H-M   'P 1'
#
loop_
_entity.id
_entity.type
_entity.pdbx_description
1 polymer ?
#
loop_
_entity_poly.entity_id
_entity_poly.type
_entity_poly.pdbx_seq_one_letter_code
_entity_poly.pdbx_strand_id
1 'polypeptide(L)'
;MKVSSPDEENIRVIIEACRKDTTLFEVVESLAGLSEEEKRRFEAKMKLYFFDKTDSEDMEAMKFFKILLKGNNARLVAERIRGENP
;
A
#
# COMPACT_ATOMS: atom_id res chain seq x y z
N MET A 1 1.34 -27.18 3.83
CA MET A 1 1.56 -25.92 3.08
C MET A 1 0.94 -24.80 3.90
N LYS A 2 1.71 -23.81 4.36
CA LYS A 2 1.10 -22.61 4.97
C LYS A 2 0.48 -21.81 3.82
N VAL A 3 -0.85 -21.73 3.80
CA VAL A 3 -1.56 -20.85 2.88
C VAL A 3 -1.26 -19.42 3.31
N SER A 4 -0.52 -18.67 2.49
CA SER A 4 -0.25 -17.25 2.70
C SER A 4 -1.60 -16.50 2.74
N SER A 5 -1.76 -15.56 3.67
CA SER A 5 -3.01 -14.76 3.69
C SER A 5 -3.12 -13.92 2.40
N PRO A 6 -4.34 -13.57 1.94
CA PRO A 6 -4.51 -12.72 0.75
C PRO A 6 -3.70 -11.41 0.81
N ASP A 7 -3.49 -10.87 2.01
CA ASP A 7 -2.70 -9.65 2.21
C ASP A 7 -1.19 -9.89 2.01
N GLU A 8 -0.67 -11.06 2.38
CA GLU A 8 0.75 -11.39 2.17
C GLU A 8 1.12 -11.49 0.70
N GLU A 9 0.25 -12.09 -0.12
CA GLU A 9 0.47 -12.20 -1.55
C GLU A 9 0.42 -10.82 -2.23
N ASN A 10 -0.60 -10.01 -1.90
CA ASN A 10 -0.67 -8.66 -2.45
C ASN A 10 0.53 -7.78 -2.02
N ILE A 11 1.02 -7.94 -0.78
CA ILE A 11 2.25 -7.26 -0.33
C ILE A 11 3.46 -7.67 -1.17
N ARG A 12 3.60 -8.94 -1.54
CA ARG A 12 4.68 -9.39 -2.44
C ARG A 12 4.56 -8.75 -3.81
N VAL A 13 3.36 -8.71 -4.38
CA VAL A 13 3.09 -8.06 -5.67
C VAL A 13 3.48 -6.58 -5.62
N ILE A 14 3.11 -5.87 -4.55
CA ILE A 14 3.46 -4.46 -4.35
C ILE A 14 4.98 -4.27 -4.27
N ILE A 15 5.70 -5.13 -3.53
CA ILE A 15 7.17 -5.08 -3.44
C ILE A 15 7.80 -5.25 -4.82
N GLU A 16 7.36 -6.24 -5.58
CA GLU A 16 7.88 -6.48 -6.94
C GLU A 16 7.59 -5.33 -7.90
N ALA A 17 6.43 -4.67 -7.76
CA ALA A 17 6.10 -3.48 -8.54
C ALA A 17 7.01 -2.30 -8.16
N CYS A 18 7.21 -2.03 -6.87
CA CYS A 18 8.07 -0.94 -6.39
C CYS A 18 9.56 -1.14 -6.77
N ARG A 19 10.02 -2.39 -6.92
CA ARG A 19 11.37 -2.70 -7.42
C ARG A 19 11.56 -2.33 -8.89
N LYS A 20 10.49 -2.26 -9.67
CA LYS A 20 10.50 -1.93 -11.10
C LYS A 20 10.16 -0.47 -11.36
N ASP A 21 9.41 0.15 -10.45
CA ASP A 21 8.96 1.53 -10.55
C ASP A 21 9.28 2.29 -9.26
N THR A 22 10.27 3.18 -9.35
CA THR A 22 10.73 4.01 -8.23
C THR A 22 9.67 5.02 -7.80
N THR A 23 8.82 5.49 -8.71
CA THR A 23 7.74 6.44 -8.35
C THR A 23 6.70 5.77 -7.46
N LEU A 24 6.42 4.48 -7.71
CA LEU A 24 5.54 3.70 -6.85
C LEU A 24 6.16 3.50 -5.46
N PHE A 25 7.48 3.32 -5.39
CA PHE A 25 8.18 3.22 -4.12
C PHE A 25 8.12 4.52 -3.31
N GLU A 26 8.31 5.68 -3.94
CA GLU A 26 8.18 6.99 -3.28
C GLU A 26 6.79 7.20 -2.64
N VAL A 27 5.73 6.72 -3.30
CA VAL A 27 4.37 6.71 -2.72
C VAL A 27 4.31 5.83 -1.47
N VAL A 28 4.89 4.63 -1.52
CA VAL A 28 4.94 3.74 -0.35
C VAL A 28 5.72 4.37 0.80
N GLU A 29 6.87 4.98 0.54
CA GLU A 29 7.67 5.66 1.56
C GLU A 29 6.90 6.83 2.19
N SER A 30 6.21 7.62 1.38
CA SER A 30 5.35 8.71 1.85
C SER A 30 4.25 8.20 2.79
N LEU A 31 3.61 7.07 2.45
CA LEU A 31 2.58 6.45 3.28
C LEU A 31 3.15 5.83 4.56
N ALA A 32 4.38 5.30 4.51
CA ALA A 32 5.06 4.73 5.67
C ALA A 32 5.44 5.80 6.71
N GLY A 33 5.64 7.05 6.27
CA GLY A 33 5.95 8.19 7.13
C GLY A 33 4.74 8.86 7.81
N LEU A 34 3.51 8.48 7.44
CA LEU A 34 2.31 9.08 8.02
C LEU A 34 2.10 8.65 9.47
N SER A 35 1.73 9.60 10.33
CA SER A 35 1.14 9.31 11.64
C SER A 35 -0.22 8.62 11.50
N GLU A 36 -0.68 7.96 12.56
CA GLU A 36 -2.01 7.32 12.58
C GLU A 36 -3.16 8.30 12.27
N GLU A 37 -3.03 9.56 12.69
CA GLU A 37 -4.03 10.59 12.41
C GLU A 37 -4.04 10.98 10.92
N GLU A 38 -2.86 11.19 10.34
CA GLU A 38 -2.72 11.48 8.90
C GLU A 38 -3.20 10.32 8.05
N LYS A 39 -2.91 9.10 8.48
CA LYS A 39 -3.34 7.87 7.85
C LYS A 39 -4.87 7.77 7.79
N ARG A 40 -5.54 8.02 8.92
CA ARG A 40 -7.02 8.06 8.99
C ARG A 40 -7.60 9.15 8.09
N ARG A 41 -7.00 10.35 8.08
CA ARG A 41 -7.42 11.44 7.19
C ARG A 41 -7.26 11.06 5.72
N PHE A 42 -6.14 10.44 5.37
CA PHE A 42 -5.87 9.99 4.01
C PHE A 42 -6.86 8.91 3.59
N GLU A 43 -7.10 7.90 4.41
CA GLU A 43 -8.11 6.86 4.14
C GLU A 43 -9.51 7.44 3.89
N ALA A 44 -9.92 8.46 4.66
CA ALA A 44 -11.19 9.15 4.45
C ALA A 44 -11.24 9.88 3.10
N LYS A 45 -10.17 10.58 2.71
CA LYS A 45 -10.07 11.23 1.39
C LYS A 45 -10.13 10.22 0.25
N MET A 46 -9.44 9.09 0.41
CA MET A 46 -9.43 8.01 -0.58
C MET A 46 -10.82 7.41 -0.77
N LYS A 47 -11.55 7.15 0.32
CA LYS A 47 -12.95 6.67 0.23
C LYS A 47 -13.85 7.62 -0.55
N LEU A 48 -13.68 8.93 -0.37
CA LEU A 48 -14.43 9.95 -1.12
C LEU A 48 -13.99 10.02 -2.59
N TYR A 49 -12.68 10.00 -2.85
CA TYR A 49 -12.14 10.08 -4.20
C TYR A 49 -12.56 8.88 -5.06
N PHE A 50 -12.53 7.67 -4.51
CA PHE A 50 -12.89 6.43 -5.21
C PHE A 50 -14.40 6.11 -5.14
N PHE A 51 -15.24 6.98 -4.59
CA PHE A 51 -16.65 6.67 -4.34
C PHE A 51 -17.45 6.40 -5.62
N ASP A 52 -17.22 7.17 -6.68
CA ASP A 52 -17.90 7.09 -7.97
C ASP A 52 -17.05 6.46 -9.08
N LYS A 53 -15.87 5.96 -8.72
CA LYS A 53 -14.89 5.39 -9.65
C LYS A 53 -15.16 3.90 -9.82
N THR A 54 -15.22 3.45 -11.08
CA THR A 54 -15.66 2.08 -11.42
C THR A 54 -14.81 1.42 -12.50
N ASP A 55 -13.87 2.14 -13.11
CA ASP A 55 -12.91 1.54 -14.03
C ASP A 55 -11.91 0.63 -13.30
N SER A 56 -11.35 -0.31 -14.03
CA SER A 56 -10.46 -1.32 -13.48
C SER A 56 -9.18 -0.75 -12.89
N GLU A 57 -8.67 0.36 -13.44
CA GLU A 57 -7.44 0.99 -12.97
C GLU A 57 -7.67 1.64 -11.60
N ASP A 58 -8.76 2.39 -11.46
CA ASP A 58 -9.16 3.00 -10.20
C ASP A 58 -9.45 1.96 -9.11
N MET A 59 -10.05 0.82 -9.48
CA MET A 59 -10.31 -0.28 -8.54
C MET A 59 -9.03 -0.94 -8.03
N GLU A 60 -8.04 -1.16 -8.90
CA GLU A 60 -6.73 -1.69 -8.49
C GLU A 60 -5.93 -0.67 -7.68
N ALA A 61 -6.01 0.63 -8.02
CA ALA A 61 -5.42 1.69 -7.21
C ALA A 61 -6.06 1.73 -5.80
N MET A 62 -7.39 1.67 -5.71
CA MET A 62 -8.09 1.62 -4.42
C MET A 62 -7.64 0.41 -3.58
N LYS A 63 -7.48 -0.76 -4.22
CA LYS A 63 -6.99 -1.98 -3.55
C LYS A 63 -5.56 -1.79 -3.04
N PHE A 64 -4.67 -1.23 -3.86
CA PHE A 64 -3.29 -0.91 -3.49
C PHE A 64 -3.23 -0.05 -2.23
N PHE A 65 -3.94 1.09 -2.21
CA PHE A 65 -3.94 1.97 -1.05
C PHE A 65 -4.59 1.34 0.18
N LYS A 66 -5.68 0.57 0.01
CA LYS A 66 -6.33 -0.14 1.12
C LYS A 66 -5.39 -1.11 1.82
N ILE A 67 -4.55 -1.83 1.06
CA ILE A 67 -3.58 -2.76 1.61
C ILE A 67 -2.49 -2.01 2.38
N LEU A 68 -1.92 -0.96 1.79
CA LEU A 68 -0.83 -0.19 2.40
C LEU A 68 -1.27 0.56 3.67
N LEU A 69 -2.52 1.05 3.68
CA LEU A 69 -3.09 1.76 4.81
C LEU A 69 -3.50 0.84 5.97
N LYS A 70 -3.51 -0.48 5.78
CA LYS A 70 -3.85 -1.43 6.85
C LYS A 70 -2.65 -1.66 7.78
N GLY A 71 -2.84 -1.45 9.08
CA GLY A 71 -1.82 -1.74 10.11
C GLY A 71 -0.49 -1.06 9.82
N ASN A 72 0.62 -1.80 9.82
CA ASN A 72 1.95 -1.28 9.48
C ASN A 72 2.44 -1.68 8.08
N ASN A 73 1.53 -2.02 7.17
CA ASN A 73 1.88 -2.62 5.88
C ASN A 73 2.79 -1.72 5.02
N ALA A 74 2.49 -0.42 4.91
CA ALA A 74 3.35 0.51 4.17
C ALA A 74 4.79 0.52 4.70
N ARG A 75 4.96 0.53 6.02
CA ARG A 75 6.28 0.49 6.66
C ARG A 75 7.01 -0.83 6.39
N LEU A 76 6.30 -1.95 6.53
CA LEU A 76 6.84 -3.27 6.25
C LEU A 76 7.26 -3.45 4.77
N VAL A 77 6.52 -2.88 3.83
CA VAL A 77 6.93 -2.86 2.41
C VAL A 77 8.20 -2.03 2.25
N ALA A 78 8.25 -0.84 2.84
CA ALA A 78 9.40 0.06 2.73
C ALA A 78 10.69 -0.58 3.29
N GLU A 79 10.62 -1.14 4.51
CA GLU A 79 11.74 -1.83 5.17
C GLU A 79 12.26 -2.99 4.31
N ARG A 80 11.35 -3.82 3.76
CA ARG A 80 11.72 -4.95 2.88
C ARG A 80 12.40 -4.54 1.58
N ILE A 81 12.05 -3.39 1.02
CA ILE A 81 12.68 -2.87 -0.20
C ILE A 81 14.06 -2.31 0.12
N ARG A 82 14.20 -1.58 1.24
CA ARG A 82 15.49 -1.05 1.69
C ARG A 82 16.47 -2.12 2.17
N GLY A 83 16.00 -3.33 2.43
CA GLY A 83 16.80 -4.41 3.02
C GLY A 83 17.01 -4.23 4.53
N GLU A 84 16.17 -3.40 5.17
CA GLU A 84 16.13 -3.24 6.62
C GLU A 84 15.37 -4.45 7.20
N ASN A 85 15.99 -5.20 8.13
CA ASN A 85 15.28 -6.27 8.83
C ASN A 85 14.29 -5.65 9.83
N PRO A 86 12.99 -5.99 9.77
CA PRO A 86 12.00 -5.55 10.76
C PRO A 86 12.21 -6.20 12.13
#